data_AF-A0A1V5YUU1-F1
#
_entry.id   AF-A0A1V5YUU1-F1
#
_cell.length_a   1.000
_cell.length_b   1.000
_cell.length_c   1.000
_cell.angle_alpha   90.00
_cell.angle_beta   90.00
_cell.angle_gamma   90.00
#
_symmetry.space_group_name_H-M   'P 1'
#
loop_
_entity.id
_entity.type
_entity.pdbx_description
1 polymer ?
#
loop_
_entity_poly.entity_id
_entity_poly.type
_entity_poly.pdbx_seq_one_letter_code
_entity_poly.pdbx_strand_id
1 'polypeptide(L)' 'MRTASSDTVRLEFTPFYEKAGSTNLLIIASETHQMFGRYCGTLNIAGTTVPIENMVGWAEEHRARW' A
#
# COMPACT_ATOMS: atom_id res chain seq x y z
N MET A 1 5.18 6.25 -1.66
CA MET A 1 4.11 6.82 -0.81
C MET A 1 4.59 8.09 -0.14
N ARG A 2 3.81 9.17 -0.28
CA ARG A 2 4.00 10.45 0.40
C ARG A 2 2.65 10.91 0.95
N THR A 3 2.67 11.68 2.03
CA THR A 3 1.48 12.36 2.52
C THR A 3 1.05 13.46 1.55
N ALA A 4 -0.26 13.68 1.40
CA ALA A 4 -0.81 14.66 0.47
C ALA A 4 -0.79 16.10 1.02
N SER A 5 -0.96 16.26 2.33
CA SER A 5 -1.11 17.57 3.00
C SER A 5 -0.04 17.86 4.05
N SER A 6 0.90 16.94 4.26
CA SER A 6 2.02 17.10 5.20
C SER A 6 3.30 16.46 4.64
N ASP A 7 4.45 16.74 5.27
CA ASP A 7 5.73 16.06 5.00
C ASP A 7 6.00 14.92 6.01
N THR A 8 4.93 14.32 6.56
CA THR A 8 5.03 13.34 7.65
C THR A 8 5.49 11.97 7.17
N VAL A 9 5.18 11.57 5.93
CA VAL A 9 5.47 10.22 5.42
C VAL A 9 6.25 10.30 4.12
N ARG A 10 7.38 9.58 4.06
CA ARG A 10 8.14 9.36 2.83
C ARG A 10 8.61 7.90 2.80
N LEU A 11 7.83 7.04 2.17
CA LEU A 11 8.13 5.62 2.08
C LEU A 11 8.14 5.15 0.62
N GLU A 12 9.08 4.30 0.27
CA GLU A 12 9.08 3.50 -0.94
C GLU A 12 8.59 2.09 -0.60
N PHE A 13 7.85 1.47 -1.52
CA PHE A 13 7.34 0.12 -1.36
C PHE A 13 7.92 -0.78 -2.43
N THR A 14 8.60 -1.85 -2.02
CA THR A 14 9.16 -2.87 -2.91
C THR A 14 8.36 -4.17 -2.75
N PRO A 15 7.54 -4.57 -3.74
CA PRO A 15 6.72 -5.78 -3.65
C PRO A 15 7.58 -7.05 -3.74
N PHE A 16 7.15 -8.12 -3.06
CA PHE A 16 7.72 -9.46 -3.17
C PHE A 16 6.69 -10.56 -3.39
N TYR A 17 5.39 -10.29 -3.20
CA TYR A 17 4.32 -11.25 -3.43
C TYR A 17 3.02 -10.53 -3.80
N GLU A 18 2.24 -11.11 -4.69
CA GLU A 18 0.91 -10.62 -5.08
C GLU A 18 -0.14 -11.66 -4.71
N LYS A 19 -1.23 -11.21 -4.09
CA LYS A 19 -2.48 -11.94 -3.97
C LYS A 19 -3.53 -11.27 -4.86
N ALA A 20 -3.81 -11.87 -6.00
CA ALA A 20 -4.88 -11.44 -6.90
C ALA A 20 -6.18 -12.19 -6.58
N GLY A 21 -7.32 -11.50 -6.65
CA GLY A 21 -8.65 -12.07 -6.48
C GLY A 21 -9.64 -11.47 -7.48
N SER A 22 -10.58 -12.28 -7.98
CA SER A 22 -11.63 -11.82 -8.87
C SER A 22 -12.96 -12.47 -8.55
N THR A 23 -14.04 -11.68 -8.51
CA THR A 23 -15.43 -12.16 -8.39
C THR A 23 -16.24 -11.66 -9.58
N ASN A 24 -17.04 -12.52 -10.21
CA ASN A 24 -17.95 -12.15 -11.29
C ASN A 24 -19.30 -12.87 -11.12
N LEU A 25 -20.29 -12.16 -10.60
CA LEU A 25 -21.64 -12.65 -10.31
C LEU A 25 -22.67 -11.77 -11.04
N LEU A 26 -22.78 -11.96 -12.36
CA LEU A 26 -23.76 -11.38 -13.30
C LEU A 26 -23.84 -9.83 -13.32
N ILE A 27 -24.24 -9.22 -12.21
CA ILE A 27 -24.35 -7.77 -11.98
C ILE A 27 -23.24 -7.23 -11.08
N ILE A 28 -22.59 -8.08 -10.29
CA ILE A 28 -21.51 -7.71 -9.37
C ILE A 28 -20.19 -8.22 -9.95
N ALA A 29 -19.21 -7.34 -10.10
CA ALA A 29 -17.85 -7.71 -10.47
C ALA A 29 -16.84 -7.02 -9.55
N SER A 30 -15.84 -7.76 -9.08
CA SER A 30 -14.70 -7.18 -8.36
C SER A 30 -13.37 -7.80 -8.78
N GLU A 31 -12.32 -6.98 -8.74
CA GLU A 31 -10.93 -7.34 -9.02
C GLU A 31 -10.06 -6.73 -7.91
N THR A 32 -9.28 -7.55 -7.24
CA THR A 32 -8.36 -7.15 -6.17
C THR A 32 -6.94 -7.55 -6.50
N HIS A 33 -6.01 -6.62 -6.32
CA HIS A 33 -4.58 -6.82 -6.40
C HIS A 33 -3.94 -6.38 -5.09
N GLN A 34 -3.64 -7.34 -4.22
CA GLN A 34 -2.98 -7.09 -2.94
C GLN A 34 -1.50 -7.44 -3.05
N MET A 35 -0.66 -6.41 -3.06
CA MET A 35 0.79 -6.53 -3.10
C MET A 35 1.34 -6.56 -1.68
N PHE A 36 2.07 -7.62 -1.32
CA PHE A 36 2.88 -7.71 -0.12
C PHE A 36 4.32 -7.33 -0.45
N GLY A 37 4.96 -6.59 0.43
CA GLY A 37 6.25 -5.98 0.15
C GLY A 37 6.93 -5.44 1.39
N ARG A 38 8.02 -4.71 1.15
CA ARG A 38 8.78 -4.00 2.19
C ARG A 38 8.68 -2.50 1.96
N TYR A 39 8.46 -1.77 3.03
CA TYR A 39 8.56 -0.33 3.09
C TYR A 39 9.94 0.09 3.58
N CYS A 40 10.54 1.04 2.89
CA CYS A 40 11.78 1.71 3.28
C CYS A 40 11.61 3.22 3.15
N GLY A 41 12.19 4.00 4.06
CA GLY A 41 12.17 5.46 4.00
C GLY A 41 12.14 6.10 5.37
N THR A 42 11.37 7.17 5.53
CA THR A 42 11.32 7.95 6.77
C THR A 42 9.91 8.38 7.14
N LEU A 43 9.70 8.53 8.46
CA LEU A 43 8.54 9.16 9.06
C LEU A 43 8.99 10.36 9.87
N ASN A 44 8.27 11.47 9.81
CA ASN A 44 8.47 12.60 10.71
C ASN A 44 7.42 12.55 11.82
N ILE A 45 7.84 12.29 13.05
CA ILE A 45 7.00 12.16 14.24
C ILE A 45 7.33 13.32 15.18
N ALA A 46 6.41 14.29 15.29
CA ALA A 46 6.56 15.46 16.16
C ALA A 46 7.90 16.21 15.98
N GLY A 47 8.37 16.33 14.72
CA GLY A 47 9.65 16.98 14.39
C GLY A 47 10.86 16.04 14.39
N THR A 48 10.70 14.80 14.85
CA THR A 48 11.76 13.78 14.83
C THR A 48 11.64 12.92 13.58
N THR A 49 12.72 12.81 12.80
CA THR A 49 12.74 11.90 11.65
C THR A 49 13.17 10.51 12.09
N VAL A 50 12.31 9.52 11.87
CA VAL A 50 12.53 8.10 12.21
C VAL A 50 12.73 7.32 10.91
N PRO A 51 13.83 6.56 10.77
CA PRO A 51 14.04 5.70 9.62
C PRO A 51 13.17 4.44 9.72
N ILE A 52 12.66 4.01 8.57
CA ILE A 52 11.95 2.75 8.39
C ILE A 52 12.77 1.90 7.42
N GLU A 53 13.17 0.71 7.88
CA GLU A 53 14.01 -0.21 7.12
C GLU A 53 13.33 -1.57 7.00
N ASN A 54 13.14 -2.04 5.77
CA ASN A 54 12.64 -3.38 5.45
C ASN A 54 11.33 -3.76 6.16
N MET A 55 10.48 -2.79 6.48
CA MET A 55 9.24 -3.03 7.20
C MET A 55 8.24 -3.77 6.32
N VAL A 56 7.84 -4.97 6.71
CA VAL A 56 6.85 -5.75 5.95
C VAL A 56 5.48 -5.08 6.02
N GLY A 57 4.80 -5.01 4.87
CA GLY A 57 3.45 -4.48 4.76
C GLY A 57 2.80 -4.85 3.43
N TRP A 58 1.66 -4.23 3.14
CA TRP A 58 0.93 -4.43 1.89
C TRP A 58 0.40 -3.11 1.31
N ALA A 59 0.07 -3.15 0.03
CA ALA A 59 -0.67 -2.14 -0.71
C ALA A 59 -1.74 -2.86 -1.54
N GLU A 60 -2.96 -2.33 -1.59
CA GLU A 60 -4.09 -2.97 -2.29
C GLU A 60 -4.71 -2.01 -3.30
N GLU A 61 -4.97 -2.53 -4.49
CA GLU A 61 -5.92 -1.96 -5.43
C GLU A 61 -7.16 -2.85 -5.46
N HIS A 62 -8.33 -2.25 -5.28
CA HIS A 62 -9.62 -2.92 -5.40
C HIS A 62 -10.51 -2.14 -6.36
N ARG A 63 -10.93 -2.79 -7.43
CA ARG A 63 -11.87 -2.27 -8.42
C ARG A 63 -13.17 -3.07 -8.30
N ALA A 64 -14.27 -2.38 -8.05
CA ALA A 64 -15.59 -3.00 -7.94
C ALA A 64 -16.59 -2.28 -8.86
N ARG A 65 -17.51 -3.06 -9.44
CA ARG A 65 -18.70 -2.61 -10.14
C ARG A 65 -19.91 -3.27 -9.48
N TRP A 66 -20.92 -2.46 -9.18
CA TRP A 66 -22.17 -2.83 -8.53
C TRP A 66 -23.36 -2.16 -9.22
#